data_AF-A0A7J0FGK6-F1
#
_entry.id   AF-A0A7J0FGK6-F1
#
_cell.length_a   1.000
_cell.length_b   1.000
_cell.length_c   1.000
_cell.angle_alpha   90.00
_cell.angle_beta   90.00
_cell.angle_gamma   90.00
#
_symmetry.space_group_name_H-M   'P 1'
#
loop_
_entity.id
_entity.type
_entity.pdbx_description
1 polymer ?
#
loop_
_entity_poly.entity_id
_entity_poly.type
_entity_poly.pdbx_seq_one_letter_code
_entity_poly.pdbx_strand_id
1 'polypeptide(L)' 'MVRVHSLRKSEYMIEMTRKNIMTNRPCDEIYVVREGETLHTISEKCGDPFIVEKNPHIHDPDDVFPGLVIKITPFQNR' A
#
# COMPACT_ATOMS: atom_id res chain seq x y z
N MET A 1 20.35 6.47 -22.13
CA MET A 1 20.44 6.00 -20.74
C MET A 1 19.72 7.04 -19.86
N VAL A 2 18.42 6.88 -19.65
CA VAL A 2 17.69 7.79 -18.75
C VAL A 2 17.93 7.28 -17.33
N ARG A 3 18.72 8.03 -16.57
CA ARG A 3 18.99 7.77 -15.16
C ARG A 3 17.67 8.00 -14.43
N VAL A 4 16.96 6.93 -14.10
CA VAL A 4 15.69 7.02 -13.37
C VAL A 4 16.01 7.66 -12.02
N HIS A 5 15.61 8.93 -11.89
CA HIS A 5 15.81 9.71 -10.69
C HIS A 5 15.17 8.95 -9.52
N SER A 6 15.99 8.62 -8.52
CA SER A 6 15.54 8.31 -7.17
C SER A 6 14.76 9.53 -6.67
N LEU A 7 13.44 9.48 -6.77
CA LEU A 7 12.56 10.42 -6.07
C LEU A 7 12.93 10.31 -4.60
N ARG A 8 13.25 11.44 -3.95
CA ARG A 8 13.54 11.41 -2.51
C ARG A 8 12.30 10.85 -1.82
N LYS A 9 12.45 9.92 -0.87
CA LYS A 9 11.34 9.31 -0.12
C LYS A 9 10.31 10.36 0.36
N SER A 10 10.76 11.57 0.70
CA SER A 10 9.92 12.70 1.08
C SER A 10 9.00 13.23 -0.04
N GLU A 11 9.49 13.32 -1.28
CA GLU A 11 8.70 13.82 -2.42
C GLU A 11 7.62 12.82 -2.83
N TYR A 12 7.95 11.52 -2.81
CA TYR A 12 6.99 10.44 -3.05
C TYR A 12 5.84 10.44 -2.04
N MET A 13 6.16 10.61 -0.75
CA MET A 13 5.16 10.71 0.31
C MET A 13 4.26 11.95 0.14
N ILE A 14 4.84 13.11 -0.19
CA ILE A 14 4.09 14.37 -0.41
C ILE A 14 3.11 14.26 -1.59
N GLU A 15 3.51 13.59 -2.68
CA GLU A 15 2.63 13.37 -3.83
C GLU A 15 1.45 12.44 -3.50
N MET A 16 1.70 11.37 -2.74
CA MET A 16 0.67 10.45 -2.27
C MET A 16 -0.33 11.10 -1.31
N THR A 17 0.14 11.93 -0.38
CA THR A 17 -0.76 12.67 0.52
C THR A 17 -1.69 13.60 -0.26
N ARG A 18 -1.18 14.27 -1.30
CA ARG A 18 -2.01 15.14 -2.17
C ARG A 18 -3.07 14.36 -2.96
N LYS A 19 -2.72 13.19 -3.49
CA LYS A 19 -3.69 12.34 -4.22
C LYS A 19 -4.79 11.80 -3.31
N ASN A 20 -4.47 11.45 -2.07
CA ASN A 20 -5.45 10.94 -1.10
C ASN A 20 -6.49 11.97 -0.65
N ILE A 21 -6.12 13.26 -0.49
CA ILE A 21 -7.11 14.29 -0.13
C ILE A 21 -8.22 14.41 -1.20
N MET A 22 -7.93 14.03 -2.45
CA MET A 22 -8.89 14.10 -3.56
C MET A 22 -9.71 12.82 -3.76
N THR A 23 -9.31 11.70 -3.18
CA THR A 23 -10.00 10.41 -3.30
C THR A 23 -10.32 9.92 -1.90
N ASN A 24 -11.59 9.99 -1.48
CA ASN A 24 -12.09 9.62 -0.16
C ASN A 24 -11.92 8.11 0.14
N ARG A 25 -10.68 7.61 0.09
CA ARG A 25 -10.28 6.22 0.21
C ARG A 25 -9.93 5.92 1.67
N PRO A 26 -10.30 4.74 2.19
CA PRO A 26 -10.00 4.37 3.57
C PRO A 26 -8.49 4.15 3.83
N CYS A 27 -7.72 3.90 2.76
CA CYS A 27 -6.28 3.67 2.82
C CYS A 27 -5.53 4.36 1.68
N ASP A 28 -4.29 4.73 1.97
CA ASP A 28 -3.33 5.21 0.99
C ASP A 28 -2.89 4.08 0.05
N GLU A 29 -2.37 4.41 -1.13
CA GLU A 29 -1.78 3.44 -2.07
C GLU A 29 -0.57 2.69 -1.49
N ILE A 30 0.01 3.22 -0.41
CA ILE A 30 1.11 2.64 0.34
C ILE A 30 0.70 2.57 1.80
N TYR A 31 0.64 1.35 2.32
CA TYR A 31 0.28 1.08 3.69
C TYR A 31 1.49 0.53 4.46
N VAL A 32 1.64 0.98 5.69
CA VAL A 32 2.65 0.47 6.61
C VAL A 32 1.94 -0.38 7.64
N VAL A 33 2.26 -1.67 7.66
CA VAL A 33 1.67 -2.66 8.56
C VAL A 33 1.91 -2.25 10.02
N ARG A 34 0.85 -2.32 10.83
CA ARG A 34 0.91 -2.05 12.28
C ARG A 34 0.97 -3.36 13.07
N GLU A 35 1.29 -3.24 14.35
CA GLU A 35 1.30 -4.37 15.28
C GLU A 35 -0.07 -5.06 15.35
N GLY A 36 -0.08 -6.37 15.15
CA GLY A 36 -1.28 -7.21 15.19
C GLY A 36 -2.16 -7.17 13.94
N GLU A 37 -1.76 -6.48 12.86
CA GLU A 37 -2.47 -6.51 11.58
C GLU A 37 -1.94 -7.63 10.67
N THR A 38 -2.85 -8.27 9.94
CA THR A 38 -2.55 -9.27 8.90
C THR A 38 -2.93 -8.73 7.53
N LEU A 39 -2.39 -9.31 6.45
CA LEU A 39 -2.81 -8.97 5.08
C LEU A 39 -4.33 -9.06 4.89
N HIS A 40 -4.99 -10.03 5.54
CA HIS A 40 -6.43 -10.18 5.48
C HIS A 40 -7.15 -8.98 6.12
N THR A 41 -6.82 -8.64 7.37
CA THR A 41 -7.45 -7.50 8.05
C THR A 41 -7.21 -6.17 7.32
N ILE A 42 -6.03 -6.01 6.70
CA ILE A 42 -5.71 -4.82 5.92
C ILE A 42 -6.48 -4.81 4.60
N SER A 43 -6.59 -5.96 3.92
CA SER A 43 -7.38 -6.10 2.69
C SER A 43 -8.86 -5.72 2.92
N GLU A 44 -9.45 -6.14 4.02
CA GLU A 44 -10.83 -5.80 4.38
C GLU A 44 -10.99 -4.32 4.69
N LYS A 45 -10.07 -3.77 5.50
CA LYS A 45 -10.04 -2.35 5.88
C LYS A 45 -9.89 -1.42 4.68
N CYS A 46 -9.05 -1.81 3.72
CA CYS A 46 -8.71 -1.00 2.56
C CYS A 46 -9.54 -1.31 1.31
N GLY A 47 -10.30 -2.41 1.32
CA GLY A 47 -11.07 -2.89 0.17
C GLY A 47 -10.19 -3.41 -0.97
N ASP A 48 -9.09 -4.09 -0.67
CA ASP A 48 -8.15 -4.66 -1.66
C ASP A 48 -8.12 -6.20 -1.59
N PRO A 49 -9.09 -6.90 -2.22
CA PRO A 49 -9.15 -8.36 -2.20
C PRO A 49 -7.98 -9.04 -2.94
N PHE A 50 -7.21 -8.29 -3.75
CA PHE A 50 -6.10 -8.81 -4.54
C PHE A 50 -4.74 -8.34 -3.99
N ILE A 51 -4.68 -7.99 -2.70
CA ILE A 51 -3.48 -7.45 -2.05
C ILE A 51 -2.25 -8.36 -2.24
N VAL A 52 -2.42 -9.68 -2.23
CA VAL A 52 -1.32 -10.65 -2.40
C VAL A 52 -0.73 -10.56 -3.81
N GLU A 53 -1.55 -10.44 -4.84
CA GLU A 53 -1.09 -10.36 -6.24
C GLU A 53 -0.29 -9.08 -6.52
N LYS A 54 -0.60 -8.00 -5.80
CA LYS A 54 0.07 -6.71 -5.96
C LYS A 54 1.36 -6.58 -5.14
N ASN A 55 1.62 -7.54 -4.25
CA ASN A 55 2.77 -7.55 -3.36
C ASN A 55 3.57 -8.87 -3.54
N PRO A 56 4.18 -9.12 -4.71
CA PRO A 56 4.90 -10.38 -4.99
C PRO A 56 6.15 -10.59 -4.12
N HIS A 57 6.59 -9.56 -3.39
CA HIS A 57 7.65 -9.67 -2.38
C HIS A 57 7.17 -10.36 -1.10
N ILE A 58 5.86 -10.56 -0.94
CA ILE A 58 5.28 -11.34 0.13
C ILE A 58 5.03 -12.74 -0.43
N HIS A 59 5.91 -13.67 -0.08
CA HIS A 59 5.80 -15.07 -0.50
C HIS A 59 4.86 -15.88 0.39
N ASP A 60 4.80 -15.52 1.67
CA ASP A 60 3.91 -16.11 2.66
C ASP A 60 3.00 -15.02 3.24
N PRO A 61 1.67 -15.20 3.24
CA PRO A 61 0.75 -14.26 3.88
C PRO A 61 0.97 -14.11 5.40
N ASP A 62 1.68 -15.05 6.05
CA ASP A 62 2.07 -14.97 7.45
C ASP A 62 3.39 -14.19 7.68
N ASP A 63 4.17 -13.90 6.62
CA ASP A 63 5.43 -13.11 6.68
C ASP A 63 5.18 -11.59 6.79
N VAL A 64 4.06 -11.21 7.42
CA VAL A 64 3.59 -9.83 7.53
C VAL A 64 3.91 -9.31 8.92
N PHE A 65 4.79 -8.32 9.00
CA PHE A 65 5.29 -7.79 10.27
C PHE A 65 5.18 -6.26 10.34
N PRO A 66 5.17 -5.69 11.55
CA PRO A 66 5.05 -4.24 11.74
C PRO A 66 6.19 -3.49 11.04
N GLY A 67 5.83 -2.44 10.30
CA GLY A 67 6.79 -1.66 9.51
C GLY A 67 7.00 -2.18 8.08
N LEU A 68 6.42 -3.33 7.71
CA LEU A 68 6.37 -3.78 6.32
C LEU A 68 5.55 -2.79 5.48
N VAL A 69 6.10 -2.43 4.31
CA VAL A 69 5.45 -1.54 3.36
C VAL A 69 4.75 -2.38 2.31
N ILE A 70 3.44 -2.19 2.17
CA ILE A 70 2.60 -2.90 1.22
C ILE A 70 1.88 -1.93 0.30
N LYS A 71 1.72 -2.32 -0.95
CA LYS A 71 0.96 -1.57 -1.94
C LYS A 71 -0.51 -1.95 -1.84
N ILE A 72 -1.37 -0.95 -1.71
CA ILE A 72 -2.83 -1.11 -1.67
C ILE A 72 -3.41 -0.63 -3.00
N THR A 73 -4.26 -1.46 -3.61
CA THR A 73 -5.03 -1.13 -4.81
C THR A 73 -6.51 -1.40 -4.52
N PRO A 74 -7.24 -0.42 -3.94
CA PRO A 74 -8.63 -0.66 -3.56
C PRO A 74 -9.47 -1.01 -4.80
N PHE A 75 -10.24 -2.09 -4.69
CA PHE A 75 -11.16 -2.53 -5.71
C PHE A 75 -12.35 -1.57 -5.74
N GLN A 76 -12.23 -0.52 -6.56
CA GLN A 76 -13.37 0.34 -6.88
C GLN A 76 -14.31 -0.46 -7.76
N ASN A 77 -15.39 -0.99 -7.17
CA ASN A 77 -16.54 -1.50 -7.90
C ASN A 77 -17.11 -0.32 -8.70
N ARG A 78 -16.70 -0.20 -9.97
CA ARG A 78 -17.17 0.83 -10.89
C ARG A 78 -18.48 0.39 -11.53
#